data_AF-A0ABD3DIW3-F1
#
_entry.id   AF-A0ABD3DIW3-F1
#
_cell.length_a   1.000
_cell.length_b   1.000
_cell.length_c   1.000
_cell.angle_alpha   90.00
_cell.angle_beta   90.00
_cell.angle_gamma   90.00
#
_symmetry.space_group_name_H-M   'P 1'
#
loop_
_entity.id
_entity.type
_entity.pdbx_description
1 polymer ?
#
loop_
_entity_poly.entity_id
_entity_poly.type
_entity_poly.pdbx_seq_one_letter_code
_entity_poly.pdbx_strand_id
1 'polypeptide(L)'
;MTRLVPHLGGGGAPSLLRKLKMWNCPSLRELSDDLHILNALEKFYITGCPVLKSINSGGGQQQGFTFTSLLDLNICYCVGLTSLPVEMVYSPSLEKLVLRGLSNMTTNFPIYRVPKFTSLRELTINYCFQLTNLPVEMIESCGLSLETLDLNGLSSITNMGMLIACLHKMTRLRDLIIVDVPIFSIKNIQNGPLGFQSLQMGPFSSDSSNVSFNETVDAVLQQCTSLRRLILAGMEHWNCFPDQIRHLTSLDELDFT
;
A
#
# COMPACT_ATOMS: atom_id res chain seq x y z
N MET A 1 -28.01 -7.92 4.08
CA MET A 1 -27.72 -6.95 5.15
C MET A 1 -27.18 -5.68 4.50
N THR A 2 -27.86 -4.54 4.63
CA THR A 2 -27.51 -3.29 3.93
C THR A 2 -26.62 -2.36 4.74
N ARG A 3 -26.70 -2.49 6.08
CA ARG A 3 -25.84 -1.82 7.06
C ARG A 3 -25.42 -2.85 8.08
N LEU A 4 -24.13 -2.89 8.43
CA LEU A 4 -23.70 -3.54 9.66
C LEU A 4 -23.80 -2.48 10.74
N VAL A 5 -24.92 -2.47 11.47
CA VAL A 5 -25.02 -1.74 12.73
C VAL A 5 -24.53 -2.72 13.79
N PRO A 6 -23.44 -2.43 14.52
CA PRO A 6 -23.28 -2.99 15.84
C PRO A 6 -24.50 -2.50 16.62
N HIS A 7 -25.61 -3.25 16.63
CA HIS A 7 -26.65 -3.07 17.63
C HIS A 7 -26.04 -3.48 18.97
N LEU A 8 -25.29 -2.56 19.56
CA LEU A 8 -24.73 -2.63 20.92
C LEU A 8 -25.58 -1.86 21.91
N GLY A 9 -26.75 -1.38 21.47
CA GLY A 9 -27.81 -0.87 22.34
C GLY A 9 -28.67 -2.03 22.86
N GLY A 10 -28.30 -2.61 24.00
CA GLY A 10 -29.19 -3.48 24.79
C GLY A 10 -28.54 -4.72 25.44
N GLY A 11 -27.37 -5.15 24.96
CA GLY A 11 -26.59 -6.24 25.54
C GLY A 11 -25.15 -6.07 25.07
N GLY A 12 -24.20 -6.07 26.00
CA GLY A 12 -22.85 -5.50 25.83
C GLY A 12 -22.20 -5.77 24.47
N ALA A 13 -21.56 -4.73 23.93
CA ALA A 13 -20.56 -4.83 22.88
C ALA A 13 -19.70 -6.08 23.08
N PRO A 14 -19.36 -6.85 22.02
CA PRO A 14 -18.30 -7.83 22.13
C PRO A 14 -16.99 -7.05 22.26
N SER A 15 -16.72 -6.54 23.46
CA SER A 15 -15.51 -5.81 23.85
C SER A 15 -14.25 -6.68 23.74
N LEU A 16 -14.43 -7.98 23.46
CA LEU A 16 -13.40 -8.97 23.22
C LEU A 16 -13.29 -9.38 21.75
N LEU A 17 -14.04 -8.75 20.83
CA LEU A 17 -13.97 -9.12 19.42
C LEU A 17 -12.61 -8.70 18.84
N ARG A 18 -11.72 -9.68 18.66
CA ARG A 18 -10.37 -9.45 18.11
C ARG A 18 -10.32 -9.54 16.59
N LYS A 19 -11.32 -10.14 15.95
CA LYS A 19 -11.31 -10.39 14.50
C LYS A 19 -12.69 -10.21 13.89
N LEU A 20 -12.77 -9.34 12.89
CA LEU A 20 -13.97 -9.08 12.11
C LEU A 20 -13.69 -9.40 10.64
N LYS A 21 -14.56 -10.19 10.02
CA LYS A 21 -14.45 -10.62 8.62
C LYS A 21 -15.78 -10.40 7.91
N MET A 22 -15.73 -9.79 6.73
CA MET A 22 -16.89 -9.54 5.89
C MET A 22 -16.56 -9.93 4.47
N TRP A 23 -17.25 -10.94 3.94
CA TRP A 23 -16.98 -11.49 2.62
C TRP A 23 -18.25 -11.45 1.76
N ASN A 24 -18.10 -11.04 0.51
CA ASN A 24 -19.14 -11.11 -0.53
C ASN A 24 -20.49 -10.59 -0.03
N CYS A 25 -20.51 -9.35 0.47
CA CYS A 25 -21.71 -8.68 0.96
C CYS A 25 -22.23 -7.70 -0.12
N PRO A 26 -23.00 -8.15 -1.12
CA PRO A 26 -23.38 -7.35 -2.30
C PRO A 26 -24.32 -6.19 -1.97
N SER A 27 -24.98 -6.22 -0.82
CA SER A 27 -25.92 -5.19 -0.39
C SER A 27 -25.36 -4.23 0.65
N LEU A 28 -24.15 -4.48 1.19
CA LEU A 28 -23.57 -3.67 2.26
C LEU A 28 -23.15 -2.31 1.70
N ARG A 29 -23.85 -1.25 2.11
CA ARG A 29 -23.63 0.12 1.61
C ARG A 29 -22.69 0.93 2.49
N GLU A 30 -22.75 0.68 3.79
CA GLU A 30 -22.00 1.40 4.81
C GLU A 30 -21.79 0.49 6.02
N LEU A 31 -20.70 0.75 6.72
CA LEU A 31 -20.46 0.26 8.07
C LEU A 31 -20.82 1.38 9.06
N SER A 32 -21.46 1.01 10.16
CA SER A 32 -21.86 1.96 11.20
C SER A 32 -20.66 2.70 11.80
N ASP A 33 -20.93 3.93 12.24
CA ASP A 33 -19.96 4.80 12.90
C ASP A 33 -19.53 4.26 14.28
N ASP A 34 -20.26 3.29 14.84
CA ASP A 34 -19.98 2.66 16.14
C ASP A 34 -18.87 1.60 16.11
N LEU A 35 -18.18 1.42 14.97
CA LEU A 35 -17.07 0.47 14.86
C LEU A 35 -15.92 0.77 15.83
N HIS A 36 -15.74 2.03 16.22
CA HIS A 36 -14.74 2.46 17.21
C HIS A 36 -14.92 1.81 18.59
N ILE A 37 -16.12 1.26 18.90
CA ILE A 37 -16.37 0.55 20.15
C ILE A 37 -15.57 -0.77 20.22
N LEU A 38 -15.15 -1.30 19.07
CA LEU A 38 -14.36 -2.53 18.96
C LEU A 38 -12.87 -2.29 19.27
N ASN A 39 -12.56 -1.75 20.45
CA ASN A 39 -11.19 -1.37 20.84
C ASN A 39 -10.21 -2.56 20.94
N ALA A 40 -10.72 -3.79 21.12
CA ALA A 40 -9.93 -5.02 21.11
C ALA A 40 -9.73 -5.61 19.71
N LEU A 41 -10.26 -4.97 18.65
CA LEU A 41 -10.18 -5.48 17.29
C LEU A 41 -8.74 -5.40 16.80
N GLU A 42 -8.16 -6.57 16.52
CA GLU A 42 -6.80 -6.71 16.01
C GLU A 42 -6.77 -6.93 14.50
N LYS A 43 -7.81 -7.56 13.95
CA LYS A 43 -7.83 -7.98 12.55
C LYS A 43 -9.17 -7.62 11.92
N PHE A 44 -9.13 -6.79 10.88
CA PHE A 44 -10.34 -6.41 10.16
C PHE A 44 -10.18 -6.67 8.66
N TYR A 45 -10.99 -7.59 8.15
CA TYR A 45 -10.97 -7.98 6.74
C TYR A 45 -12.32 -7.74 6.09
N ILE A 46 -12.31 -7.04 4.96
CA ILE A 46 -13.48 -6.83 4.12
C ILE A 46 -13.14 -7.16 2.67
N THR A 47 -13.96 -8.00 2.05
CA THR A 47 -13.71 -8.49 0.70
C THR A 47 -15.00 -8.61 -0.10
N GLY A 48 -15.00 -8.10 -1.34
CA GLY A 48 -16.12 -8.30 -2.26
C GLY A 48 -17.40 -7.61 -1.82
N CYS A 49 -17.31 -6.35 -1.35
CA CYS A 49 -18.45 -5.53 -0.97
C CYS A 49 -18.62 -4.39 -1.99
N PRO A 50 -19.21 -4.65 -3.17
CA PRO A 50 -19.14 -3.74 -4.32
C PRO A 50 -19.92 -2.43 -4.16
N VAL A 51 -20.95 -2.39 -3.32
CA VAL A 51 -21.77 -1.19 -3.08
C VAL A 51 -21.39 -0.43 -1.81
N LEU A 52 -20.34 -0.87 -1.11
CA LEU A 52 -19.83 -0.23 0.10
C LEU A 52 -19.16 1.08 -0.28
N LYS A 53 -19.71 2.21 0.16
CA LYS A 53 -19.19 3.54 -0.18
C LYS A 53 -18.18 4.07 0.81
N SER A 54 -18.34 3.72 2.08
CA SER A 54 -17.50 4.19 3.18
C SER A 54 -17.41 3.16 4.31
N ILE A 55 -16.30 3.19 5.03
CA ILE A 55 -16.04 2.39 6.23
C ILE A 55 -15.85 3.38 7.38
N ASN A 56 -16.77 3.39 8.35
CA ASN A 56 -16.81 4.35 9.46
C ASN A 56 -16.82 5.80 8.95
N SER A 57 -18.03 6.33 8.74
CA SER A 57 -18.24 7.67 8.17
C SER A 57 -18.32 8.68 9.32
N GLY A 58 -17.31 8.71 10.19
CA GLY A 58 -17.18 9.73 11.22
C GLY A 58 -17.30 11.11 10.58
N GLY A 59 -18.49 11.70 10.67
CA GLY A 59 -18.86 12.87 9.89
C GLY A 59 -18.05 14.08 10.31
N GLY A 60 -16.97 14.39 9.61
CA GLY A 60 -16.32 15.70 9.55
C GLY A 60 -15.89 16.37 10.87
N GLN A 61 -16.00 15.71 12.03
CA GLN A 61 -15.74 16.31 13.33
C GLN A 61 -14.61 15.55 14.04
N GLN A 62 -13.57 16.33 14.36
CA GLN A 62 -12.30 15.92 14.93
C GLN A 62 -12.42 15.40 16.38
N GLN A 63 -12.91 14.18 16.59
CA GLN A 63 -12.94 13.56 17.93
C GLN A 63 -12.24 12.19 17.90
N GLY A 64 -10.94 12.19 18.21
CA GLY A 64 -10.29 11.30 19.19
C GLY A 64 -10.41 9.78 19.15
N PHE A 65 -11.09 9.15 18.18
CA PHE A 65 -11.24 7.69 18.17
C PHE A 65 -10.14 7.03 17.35
N THR A 66 -9.36 6.17 18.01
CA THR A 66 -8.24 5.43 17.41
C THR A 66 -8.42 3.95 17.68
N PHE A 67 -8.31 3.12 16.65
CA PHE A 67 -8.23 1.67 16.81
C PHE A 67 -6.87 1.29 17.40
N THR A 68 -6.73 1.30 18.72
CA THR A 68 -5.42 1.11 19.37
C THR A 68 -4.88 -0.32 19.33
N SER A 69 -5.73 -1.32 19.05
CA SER A 69 -5.30 -2.73 18.98
C SER A 69 -5.20 -3.27 17.56
N LEU A 70 -5.57 -2.49 16.53
CA LEU A 70 -5.67 -3.00 15.16
C LEU A 70 -4.27 -3.23 14.59
N LEU A 71 -3.95 -4.49 14.28
CA LEU A 71 -2.67 -4.97 13.77
C LEU A 71 -2.71 -5.22 12.25
N ASP A 72 -3.86 -5.67 11.73
CA ASP A 72 -3.98 -6.14 10.34
C ASP A 72 -5.31 -5.67 9.72
N LEU A 73 -5.22 -4.80 8.72
CA LEU A 73 -6.34 -4.26 7.96
C LEU A 73 -6.25 -4.71 6.50
N ASN A 74 -7.29 -5.39 6.03
CA ASN A 74 -7.36 -5.89 4.65
C ASN A 74 -8.69 -5.49 3.99
N ILE A 75 -8.61 -4.68 2.95
CA ILE A 75 -9.76 -4.19 2.17
C ILE A 75 -9.56 -4.59 0.70
N CYS A 76 -10.32 -5.57 0.25
CA CYS A 76 -10.19 -6.15 -1.10
C CYS A 76 -11.50 -6.06 -1.90
N TYR A 77 -11.41 -5.70 -3.18
CA TYR A 77 -12.51 -5.76 -4.15
C TYR A 77 -13.79 -5.05 -3.68
N CYS A 78 -13.64 -3.97 -2.91
CA CYS A 78 -14.73 -3.06 -2.53
C CYS A 78 -14.77 -1.91 -3.53
N VAL A 79 -15.20 -2.21 -4.77
CA VAL A 79 -15.09 -1.27 -5.89
C VAL A 79 -15.87 0.03 -5.69
N GLY A 80 -16.95 0.01 -4.90
CA GLY A 80 -17.74 1.19 -4.57
C GLY A 80 -17.10 2.11 -3.53
N LEU A 81 -16.00 1.70 -2.89
CA LEU A 81 -15.36 2.44 -1.80
C LEU A 81 -14.61 3.64 -2.37
N THR A 82 -15.02 4.85 -1.96
CA THR A 82 -14.43 6.11 -2.45
C THR A 82 -13.47 6.77 -1.46
N SER A 83 -13.49 6.34 -0.19
CA SER A 83 -12.59 6.80 0.86
C SER A 83 -12.10 5.66 1.75
N LEU A 84 -10.90 5.80 2.29
CA LEU A 84 -10.36 4.86 3.26
C LEU A 84 -10.87 5.16 4.68
N PRO A 85 -10.99 4.15 5.55
CA PRO A 85 -11.22 4.35 6.97
C PRO A 85 -9.96 4.92 7.62
N VAL A 86 -9.82 6.24 7.58
CA VAL A 86 -8.67 7.00 8.09
C VAL A 86 -8.26 6.52 9.48
N GLU A 87 -9.19 6.51 10.44
CA GLU A 87 -8.90 6.12 11.84
C GLU A 87 -8.30 4.70 11.98
N MET A 88 -8.64 3.78 11.08
CA MET A 88 -8.10 2.43 11.06
C MET A 88 -6.75 2.38 10.36
N VAL A 89 -6.61 3.11 9.25
CA VAL A 89 -5.34 3.23 8.51
C VAL A 89 -4.28 3.84 9.41
N TYR A 90 -4.58 4.93 10.12
CA TYR A 90 -3.64 5.62 11.01
C TYR A 90 -3.58 5.03 12.43
N SER A 91 -3.96 3.75 12.62
CA SER A 91 -3.80 3.06 13.89
C SER A 91 -2.31 2.96 14.28
N PRO A 92 -1.94 3.31 15.54
CA PRO A 92 -0.56 3.26 16.00
C PRO A 92 0.01 1.84 16.08
N SER A 93 -0.86 0.83 16.17
CA SER A 93 -0.48 -0.58 16.28
C SER A 93 -0.55 -1.33 14.95
N LEU A 94 -0.96 -0.67 13.86
CA LEU A 94 -1.12 -1.34 12.58
C LEU A 94 0.24 -1.81 12.06
N GLU A 95 0.36 -3.12 11.85
CA GLU A 95 1.55 -3.78 11.31
C GLU A 95 1.39 -4.11 9.83
N LYS A 96 0.16 -4.39 9.38
CA LYS A 96 -0.15 -4.78 8.01
C LYS A 96 -1.35 -4.03 7.45
N LEU A 97 -1.17 -3.43 6.28
CA LEU A 97 -2.22 -2.76 5.51
C LEU A 97 -2.27 -3.31 4.08
N VAL A 98 -3.40 -3.89 3.70
CA VAL A 98 -3.64 -4.41 2.34
C VAL A 98 -4.86 -3.74 1.74
N LEU A 99 -4.65 -3.05 0.62
CA LEU A 99 -5.67 -2.40 -0.19
C LEU A 99 -5.63 -3.00 -1.59
N ARG A 100 -6.69 -3.70 -2.02
CA ARG A 100 -6.71 -4.39 -3.32
C ARG A 100 -7.98 -4.11 -4.10
N GLY A 101 -7.88 -3.78 -5.39
CA GLY A 101 -9.04 -3.71 -6.29
C GLY A 101 -10.05 -2.63 -5.88
N LEU A 102 -9.59 -1.49 -5.38
CA LEU A 102 -10.43 -0.38 -4.92
C LEU A 102 -10.62 0.64 -6.06
N SER A 103 -11.38 0.23 -7.07
CA SER A 103 -11.41 0.91 -8.36
C SER A 103 -11.95 2.34 -8.34
N ASN A 104 -12.85 2.73 -7.44
CA ASN A 104 -13.39 4.10 -7.39
C ASN A 104 -12.62 5.05 -6.44
N MET A 105 -11.46 4.63 -5.93
CA MET A 105 -10.66 5.44 -5.02
C MET A 105 -9.76 6.40 -5.80
N THR A 106 -10.01 7.71 -5.70
CA THR A 106 -9.33 8.69 -6.55
C THR A 106 -8.14 9.41 -5.89
N THR A 107 -8.15 9.74 -4.58
CA THR A 107 -7.00 10.38 -3.86
C THR A 107 -7.24 10.61 -2.35
N ASN A 108 -7.97 9.74 -1.63
CA ASN A 108 -8.51 10.11 -0.32
C ASN A 108 -7.65 9.70 0.91
N PHE A 109 -6.33 9.88 0.82
CA PHE A 109 -5.46 9.76 2.00
C PHE A 109 -5.32 11.14 2.67
N PRO A 110 -5.81 11.34 3.89
CA PRO A 110 -5.73 12.64 4.55
C PRO A 110 -4.28 13.00 4.88
N ILE A 111 -3.90 14.18 4.44
CA ILE A 111 -2.56 14.75 4.54
C ILE A 111 -2.37 15.46 5.90
N TYR A 112 -3.47 15.85 6.53
CA TYR A 112 -3.48 16.64 7.76
C TYR A 112 -3.56 15.70 8.96
N ARG A 113 -2.48 15.65 9.75
CA ARG A 113 -2.26 14.75 10.90
C ARG A 113 -1.91 13.31 10.50
N VAL A 114 -0.74 13.13 9.90
CA VAL A 114 -0.09 11.81 9.86
C VAL A 114 0.53 11.57 11.25
N PRO A 115 -0.10 10.84 12.20
CA PRO A 115 0.62 10.35 13.36
C PRO A 115 1.83 9.56 12.87
N LYS A 116 2.93 9.60 13.62
CA LYS A 116 4.10 8.78 13.29
C LYS A 116 3.69 7.31 13.33
N PHE A 117 3.61 6.68 12.17
CA PHE A 117 3.44 5.24 12.06
C PHE A 117 4.73 4.57 12.49
N THR A 118 4.76 4.03 13.71
CA THR A 118 5.95 3.36 14.22
C THR A 118 5.91 1.85 14.05
N SER A 119 4.77 1.29 13.61
CA SER A 119 4.51 -0.15 13.67
C SER A 119 4.30 -0.81 12.32
N LEU A 120 3.97 -0.05 11.26
CA LEU A 120 3.62 -0.64 9.96
C LEU A 120 4.85 -1.30 9.32
N ARG A 121 4.74 -2.60 9.04
CA ARG A 121 5.79 -3.44 8.44
C ARG A 121 5.46 -3.81 7.00
N GLU A 122 4.19 -4.03 6.70
CA GLU A 122 3.74 -4.46 5.38
C GLU A 122 2.68 -3.49 4.83
N LEU A 123 2.95 -2.91 3.66
CA LEU A 123 1.99 -2.12 2.90
C LEU A 123 1.82 -2.69 1.50
N THR A 124 0.58 -3.04 1.15
CA THR A 124 0.19 -3.52 -0.17
C THR A 124 -0.92 -2.65 -0.75
N ILE A 125 -0.71 -2.09 -1.94
CA ILE A 125 -1.72 -1.34 -2.70
C ILE A 125 -1.75 -1.88 -4.13
N ASN A 126 -2.72 -2.76 -4.42
CA ASN A 126 -2.75 -3.52 -5.66
C ASN A 126 -4.05 -3.35 -6.46
N TYR A 127 -3.96 -3.27 -7.79
CA TYR A 127 -5.10 -3.19 -8.72
C TYR A 127 -6.06 -2.04 -8.44
N CYS A 128 -5.55 -0.93 -7.91
CA CYS A 128 -6.30 0.31 -7.68
C CYS A 128 -6.14 1.23 -8.90
N PHE A 129 -6.71 0.82 -10.03
CA PHE A 129 -6.42 1.42 -11.35
C PHE A 129 -6.77 2.91 -11.51
N GLN A 130 -7.69 3.47 -10.70
CA GLN A 130 -8.02 4.90 -10.73
C GLN A 130 -7.25 5.73 -9.69
N LEU A 131 -6.38 5.10 -8.88
CA LEU A 131 -5.58 5.81 -7.91
C LEU A 131 -4.54 6.66 -8.65
N THR A 132 -4.64 7.98 -8.49
CA THR A 132 -3.74 8.93 -9.18
C THR A 132 -2.53 9.33 -8.36
N ASN A 133 -2.64 9.26 -7.02
CA ASN A 133 -1.57 9.61 -6.08
C ASN A 133 -1.44 8.60 -4.93
N LEU A 134 -0.20 8.19 -4.65
CA LEU A 134 0.18 7.40 -3.50
C LEU A 134 0.25 8.30 -2.27
N PRO A 135 -0.01 7.76 -1.07
CA PRO A 135 0.16 8.47 0.18
C PRO A 135 1.64 8.54 0.58
N VAL A 136 2.46 9.24 -0.20
CA VAL A 136 3.93 9.30 0.00
C VAL A 136 4.29 9.78 1.40
N GLU A 137 3.56 10.73 1.97
CA GLU A 137 3.79 11.21 3.33
C GLU A 137 3.52 10.15 4.41
N MET A 138 2.44 9.36 4.23
CA MET A 138 2.13 8.22 5.10
C MET A 138 3.25 7.17 5.00
N ILE A 139 3.65 6.84 3.78
CA ILE A 139 4.70 5.85 3.51
C ILE A 139 6.03 6.31 4.13
N GLU A 140 6.40 7.58 3.94
CA GLU A 140 7.59 8.19 4.54
C GLU A 140 7.56 8.11 6.08
N SER A 141 6.41 8.36 6.69
CA SER A 141 6.26 8.32 8.15
C SER A 141 6.46 6.92 8.74
N CYS A 142 6.28 5.85 7.94
CA CYS A 142 6.54 4.46 8.31
C CYS A 142 7.98 4.01 8.04
N GLY A 143 8.88 4.88 7.55
CA GLY A 143 10.19 4.46 7.02
C GLY A 143 11.09 3.69 8.01
N LEU A 144 10.92 3.91 9.31
CA LEU A 144 11.69 3.22 10.35
C LEU A 144 11.13 1.84 10.74
N SER A 145 9.97 1.44 10.20
CA SER A 145 9.30 0.17 10.52
C SER A 145 8.96 -0.67 9.29
N LEU A 146 8.77 -0.05 8.12
CA LEU A 146 8.33 -0.72 6.90
C LEU A 146 9.40 -1.72 6.41
N GLU A 147 8.98 -2.96 6.21
CA GLU A 147 9.83 -4.09 5.77
C GLU A 147 9.46 -4.54 4.35
N THR A 148 8.19 -4.41 3.96
CA THR A 148 7.67 -4.77 2.64
C THR A 148 6.76 -3.68 2.09
N LEU A 149 7.02 -3.29 0.84
CA LEU A 149 6.18 -2.38 0.05
C LEU A 149 5.81 -3.05 -1.29
N ASP A 150 4.53 -3.33 -1.48
CA ASP A 150 3.99 -3.94 -2.70
C ASP A 150 3.00 -2.99 -3.40
N LEU A 151 3.37 -2.58 -4.61
CA LEU A 151 2.63 -1.66 -5.46
C LEU A 151 2.44 -2.32 -6.83
N ASN A 152 1.26 -2.88 -7.07
CA ASN A 152 0.97 -3.62 -8.29
C ASN A 152 -0.27 -3.06 -9.03
N GLY A 153 -0.23 -2.88 -10.34
CA GLY A 153 -1.42 -2.58 -11.13
C GLY A 153 -2.03 -1.22 -10.80
N LEU A 154 -1.17 -0.19 -10.69
CA LEU A 154 -1.55 1.19 -10.34
C LEU A 154 -1.46 2.10 -11.57
N SER A 155 -2.14 1.73 -12.65
CA SER A 155 -1.96 2.32 -13.99
C SER A 155 -2.22 3.82 -14.15
N SER A 156 -2.85 4.48 -13.16
CA SER A 156 -3.09 5.94 -13.20
C SER A 156 -2.16 6.75 -12.31
N ILE A 157 -1.17 6.10 -11.67
CA ILE A 157 -0.33 6.76 -10.67
C ILE A 157 0.64 7.76 -11.31
N THR A 158 0.69 8.98 -10.76
CA THR A 158 1.51 10.08 -11.32
C THR A 158 2.68 10.50 -10.44
N ASN A 159 2.70 10.07 -9.17
CA ASN A 159 3.65 10.53 -8.17
C ASN A 159 4.72 9.51 -7.74
N MET A 160 4.99 8.49 -8.55
CA MET A 160 6.02 7.48 -8.26
C MET A 160 7.41 8.08 -8.01
N GLY A 161 7.79 9.12 -8.77
CA GLY A 161 9.07 9.80 -8.55
C GLY A 161 9.24 10.36 -7.14
N MET A 162 8.15 10.77 -6.48
CA MET A 162 8.19 11.24 -5.08
C MET A 162 8.44 10.08 -4.10
N LEU A 163 7.84 8.90 -4.35
CA LEU A 163 8.10 7.70 -3.55
C LEU A 163 9.58 7.29 -3.66
N ILE A 164 10.11 7.22 -4.88
CA ILE A 164 11.51 6.83 -5.11
C ILE A 164 12.47 7.79 -4.37
N ALA A 165 12.19 9.10 -4.43
CA ALA A 165 13.00 10.11 -3.75
C ALA A 165 13.05 9.93 -2.22
N CYS A 166 12.03 9.30 -1.60
CA CYS A 166 11.99 9.06 -0.16
C CYS A 166 12.40 7.64 0.26
N LEU A 167 12.65 6.69 -0.65
CA LEU A 167 13.04 5.30 -0.33
C LEU A 167 14.25 5.20 0.61
N HIS A 168 15.24 6.09 0.51
CA HIS A 168 16.39 6.16 1.43
C HIS A 168 16.02 6.35 2.92
N LYS A 169 14.82 6.85 3.23
CA LYS A 169 14.31 6.99 4.61
C LYS A 169 13.78 5.67 5.16
N MET A 170 13.59 4.67 4.30
CA MET A 170 13.01 3.37 4.63
C MET A 170 14.12 2.38 5.02
N THR A 171 14.76 2.61 6.18
CA THR A 171 15.99 1.91 6.58
C THR A 171 15.79 0.42 6.89
N ARG A 172 14.54 -0.02 7.05
CA ARG A 172 14.18 -1.43 7.28
C ARG A 172 13.54 -2.11 6.07
N LEU A 173 13.30 -1.38 4.97
CA LEU A 173 12.64 -1.94 3.80
C LEU A 173 13.55 -3.01 3.18
N ARG A 174 13.04 -4.22 3.07
CA ARG A 174 13.75 -5.39 2.53
C ARG A 174 13.18 -5.80 1.19
N ASP A 175 11.86 -5.72 1.06
CA ASP A 175 11.14 -6.22 -0.10
C ASP A 175 10.38 -5.07 -0.76
N LEU A 176 10.75 -4.77 -2.01
CA LEU A 176 10.08 -3.77 -2.83
C LEU A 176 9.54 -4.42 -4.10
N ILE A 177 8.23 -4.31 -4.32
CA ILE A 177 7.53 -4.81 -5.50
C ILE A 177 6.85 -3.62 -6.18
N ILE A 178 7.24 -3.32 -7.42
CA ILE A 178 6.68 -2.26 -8.25
C ILE A 178 6.36 -2.83 -9.63
N VAL A 179 5.11 -3.22 -9.84
CA VAL A 179 4.65 -3.97 -11.02
C VAL A 179 3.43 -3.28 -11.62
N ASP A 180 3.29 -3.26 -12.94
CA ASP A 180 2.16 -2.68 -13.67
C ASP A 180 1.81 -1.24 -13.22
N VAL A 181 2.83 -0.40 -13.01
CA VAL A 181 2.70 1.04 -12.73
C VAL A 181 3.19 1.86 -13.93
N PRO A 182 2.74 3.11 -14.16
CA PRO A 182 3.29 3.96 -15.20
C PRO A 182 4.77 4.18 -15.01
N ILE A 183 5.50 4.28 -16.12
CA ILE A 183 6.92 4.59 -16.04
C ILE A 183 7.14 5.97 -15.42
N PHE A 184 8.23 6.11 -14.68
CA PHE A 184 8.59 7.36 -14.02
C PHE A 184 10.08 7.66 -14.23
N SER A 185 10.40 8.91 -14.57
CA SER A 185 11.80 9.34 -14.69
C SER A 185 12.36 9.71 -13.32
N ILE A 186 13.53 9.17 -13.00
CA ILE A 186 14.21 9.45 -11.75
C ILE A 186 15.35 10.44 -11.99
N LYS A 187 15.06 11.74 -11.91
CA LYS A 187 16.06 12.77 -12.24
C LYS A 187 17.13 13.01 -11.16
N ASN A 188 16.96 12.52 -9.93
CA ASN A 188 17.87 12.77 -8.81
C ASN A 188 17.72 11.72 -7.69
N ILE A 189 18.32 10.54 -7.81
CA ILE A 189 18.55 9.67 -6.63
C ILE A 189 19.93 9.98 -6.05
N GLN A 190 20.10 11.18 -5.50
CA GLN A 190 21.36 11.57 -4.86
C GLN A 190 21.50 11.04 -3.43
N ASN A 191 20.83 9.94 -3.10
CA ASN A 191 20.67 9.52 -1.72
C ASN A 191 20.96 8.03 -1.54
N GLY A 192 22.12 7.73 -0.93
CA GLY A 192 22.44 6.54 -0.13
C GLY A 192 22.24 5.13 -0.72
N PRO A 193 22.95 4.11 -0.22
CA PRO A 193 22.65 2.73 -0.56
C PRO A 193 21.31 2.30 0.06
N LEU A 194 20.49 1.60 -0.70
CA LEU A 194 19.26 0.96 -0.27
C LEU A 194 19.58 -0.45 0.24
N GLY A 195 19.04 -0.81 1.41
CA GLY A 195 19.27 -2.10 2.07
C GLY A 195 18.37 -3.24 1.58
N PHE A 196 17.83 -3.17 0.37
CA PHE A 196 16.86 -4.15 -0.15
C PHE A 196 17.48 -5.55 -0.25
N GLN A 197 16.69 -6.55 0.12
CA GLN A 197 17.01 -7.96 -0.04
C GLN A 197 16.31 -8.53 -1.28
N SER A 198 15.09 -8.07 -1.56
CA SER A 198 14.29 -8.46 -2.73
C SER A 198 13.76 -7.23 -3.46
N LEU A 199 13.89 -7.23 -4.78
CA LEU A 199 13.34 -6.20 -5.66
C LEU A 199 12.62 -6.88 -6.83
N GLN A 200 11.36 -6.54 -7.03
CA GLN A 200 10.58 -6.91 -8.20
C GLN A 200 10.15 -5.64 -8.92
N MET A 201 10.47 -5.53 -10.22
CA MET A 201 10.12 -4.38 -11.04
C MET A 201 9.61 -4.78 -12.41
N GLY A 202 8.67 -3.99 -12.94
CA GLY A 202 8.08 -4.20 -14.26
C GLY A 202 6.89 -5.19 -14.23
N PRO A 203 6.16 -5.37 -15.35
CA PRO A 203 6.15 -4.45 -16.49
C PRO A 203 5.68 -3.06 -16.02
N PHE A 204 5.94 -2.02 -16.80
CA PHE A 204 5.32 -0.72 -16.55
C PHE A 204 4.10 -0.56 -17.46
N SER A 205 3.03 0.05 -16.97
CA SER A 205 1.76 0.18 -17.70
C SER A 205 1.85 1.25 -18.80
N SER A 206 2.25 0.84 -20.01
CA SER A 206 2.15 1.52 -21.34
C SER A 206 2.75 2.93 -21.56
N ASP A 207 3.27 3.11 -22.79
CA ASP A 207 3.67 4.35 -23.50
C ASP A 207 5.01 5.04 -23.17
N SER A 208 6.11 4.29 -23.14
CA SER A 208 7.42 4.92 -23.26
C SER A 208 8.40 4.09 -24.08
N SER A 209 9.33 4.77 -24.73
CA SER A 209 10.45 4.11 -25.39
C SER A 209 11.20 3.24 -24.37
N ASN A 210 11.53 2.00 -24.74
CA ASN A 210 12.28 1.02 -23.93
C ASN A 210 13.55 1.61 -23.26
N VAL A 211 14.09 2.69 -23.82
CA VAL A 211 15.21 3.47 -23.26
C VAL A 211 14.91 3.98 -21.85
N SER A 212 13.74 4.59 -21.63
CA SER A 212 13.38 5.15 -20.32
C SER A 212 13.14 4.07 -19.26
N PHE A 213 12.73 2.87 -19.69
CA PHE A 213 12.53 1.71 -18.83
C PHE A 213 13.87 1.24 -18.24
N ASN A 214 14.87 1.00 -19.09
CA ASN A 214 16.20 0.56 -18.64
C ASN A 214 16.85 1.60 -17.74
N GLU A 215 16.79 2.88 -18.09
CA GLU A 215 17.33 3.98 -17.27
C GLU A 215 16.71 4.02 -15.86
N THR A 216 15.41 3.78 -15.76
CA THR A 216 14.68 3.77 -14.48
C THR A 216 15.13 2.59 -13.62
N VAL A 217 15.23 1.40 -14.20
CA VAL A 217 15.69 0.21 -13.47
C VAL A 217 17.16 0.35 -13.06
N ASP A 218 18.03 0.79 -13.96
CA ASP A 218 19.45 1.02 -13.67
C ASP A 218 19.63 2.03 -12.53
N ALA A 219 18.87 3.13 -12.53
CA ALA A 219 18.96 4.12 -11.47
C ALA A 219 18.57 3.54 -10.10
N VAL A 220 17.55 2.68 -10.02
CA VAL A 220 17.18 2.00 -8.76
C VAL A 220 18.24 0.96 -8.36
N LEU A 221 18.70 0.14 -9.32
CA LEU A 221 19.69 -0.92 -9.07
C LEU A 221 21.03 -0.37 -8.62
N GLN A 222 21.44 0.81 -9.10
CA GLN A 222 22.67 1.49 -8.68
C GLN A 222 22.72 1.70 -7.16
N GLN A 223 21.57 1.77 -6.49
CA GLN A 223 21.49 1.96 -5.04
C GLN A 223 21.46 0.64 -4.25
N CYS A 224 21.16 -0.49 -4.89
CA CYS A 224 20.81 -1.74 -4.22
C CYS A 224 22.02 -2.69 -4.15
N THR A 225 23.01 -2.39 -3.30
CA THR A 225 24.25 -3.20 -3.24
C THR A 225 24.11 -4.52 -2.45
N SER A 226 23.07 -4.64 -1.62
CA SER A 226 22.81 -5.82 -0.77
C SER A 226 21.73 -6.75 -1.34
N LEU A 227 21.33 -6.54 -2.59
CA LEU A 227 20.23 -7.25 -3.22
C LEU A 227 20.54 -8.74 -3.39
N ARG A 228 19.63 -9.61 -2.94
CA ARG A 228 19.73 -11.07 -3.04
C ARG A 228 18.80 -11.65 -4.09
N ARG A 229 17.63 -11.06 -4.27
CA ARG A 229 16.62 -11.49 -5.26
C ARG A 229 16.24 -10.31 -6.15
N LEU A 230 16.33 -10.51 -7.46
CA LEU A 230 15.88 -9.56 -8.46
C LEU A 230 14.91 -10.26 -9.41
N ILE A 231 13.68 -9.74 -9.49
CA ILE A 231 12.66 -10.18 -10.45
C ILE A 231 12.37 -9.02 -11.40
N LEU A 232 12.60 -9.24 -12.68
CA LEU A 232 12.32 -8.26 -13.72
C LEU A 232 11.21 -8.81 -14.60
N ALA A 233 10.05 -8.15 -14.61
CA ALA A 233 8.91 -8.60 -15.39
C ALA A 233 8.72 -7.79 -16.69
N GLY A 234 8.02 -8.38 -17.65
CA GLY A 234 7.72 -7.76 -18.94
C GLY A 234 8.90 -7.78 -19.91
N MET A 235 9.56 -8.94 -20.04
CA MET A 235 10.73 -9.15 -20.92
C MET A 235 10.58 -8.64 -22.36
N GLU A 236 9.36 -8.60 -22.88
CA GLU A 236 9.04 -8.02 -24.20
C GLU A 236 9.35 -6.52 -24.33
N HIS A 237 9.52 -5.80 -23.22
CA HIS A 237 9.90 -4.38 -23.20
C HIS A 237 11.41 -4.14 -23.06
N TRP A 238 12.21 -5.19 -22.95
CA TRP A 238 13.66 -5.08 -22.76
C TRP A 238 14.40 -5.21 -24.09
N ASN A 239 15.14 -4.16 -24.48
CA ASN A 239 16.05 -4.23 -25.63
C ASN A 239 17.41 -4.84 -25.25
N CYS A 240 17.83 -4.62 -24.01
CA CYS A 240 19.05 -5.14 -23.40
C CYS A 240 18.86 -5.20 -21.89
N PHE A 241 19.62 -6.05 -21.21
CA PHE A 241 19.62 -6.12 -19.75
C PHE A 241 20.15 -4.82 -19.14
N PRO A 242 19.65 -4.41 -17.95
CA PRO A 242 20.18 -3.24 -17.25
C PRO A 242 21.64 -3.49 -16.88
N ASP A 243 22.49 -2.51 -17.18
CA ASP A 243 23.93 -2.65 -17.02
C ASP A 243 24.32 -2.82 -15.55
N GLN A 244 23.53 -2.25 -14.62
CA GLN A 244 23.81 -2.30 -13.18
C GLN A 244 23.71 -3.70 -12.58
N ILE A 245 23.07 -4.68 -13.24
CA ILE A 245 23.00 -6.06 -12.75
C ILE A 245 24.41 -6.62 -12.51
N ARG A 246 25.40 -6.26 -13.34
CA ARG A 246 26.79 -6.73 -13.21
C ARG A 246 27.47 -6.33 -11.89
N HIS A 247 26.92 -5.33 -11.20
CA HIS A 247 27.45 -4.81 -9.94
C HIS A 247 26.77 -5.40 -8.70
N LEU A 248 25.73 -6.24 -8.87
CA LEU A 248 24.99 -6.90 -7.81
C LEU A 248 25.72 -8.16 -7.33
N THR A 249 26.81 -7.99 -6.57
CA THR A 249 27.67 -9.09 -6.14
C THR A 249 27.06 -10.02 -5.09
N SER A 250 25.96 -9.60 -4.45
CA SER A 250 25.23 -10.38 -3.43
C SER A 250 24.01 -11.14 -3.98
N LEU A 251 23.80 -11.12 -5.31
CA LEU A 251 22.60 -11.66 -5.93
C LEU A 251 22.62 -13.20 -5.91
N ASP A 252 21.63 -13.78 -5.23
CA ASP A 252 21.42 -15.22 -5.13
C ASP A 252 20.44 -15.72 -6.21
N GLU A 253 19.47 -14.88 -6.61
CA GLU A 253 18.40 -15.22 -7.53
C GLU A 253 18.08 -14.08 -8.49
N LEU A 254 18.02 -14.42 -9.78
CA LEU A 254 17.62 -13.53 -10.86
C LEU A 254 16.54 -14.23 -11.68
N ASP A 255 15.33 -13.65 -11.68
CA ASP A 255 14.18 -14.19 -12.41
C ASP A 255 13.63 -13.16 -13.41
N PHE A 256 13.10 -13.68 -14.50
CA PHE A 256 12.52 -12.93 -15.60
C PHE A 256 11.12 -13.48 -15.87
N THR A 257 10.10 -12.64 -15.64
CA THR A 257 8.68 -13.06 -15.67
C THR A 257 7.84 -12.31 -16.70
#